data_AF-A0A3A8X7D6-F1
#
_entry.id   AF-A0A3A8X7D6-F1
#
_cell.length_a   1.000
_cell.length_b   1.000
_cell.length_c   1.000
_cell.angle_alpha   90.00
_cell.angle_beta   90.00
_cell.angle_gamma   90.00
#
_symmetry.space_group_name_H-M   'P 1'
#
loop_
_entity.id
_entity.type
_entity.pdbx_description
1 polymer ?
#
loop_
_entity_poly.entity_id
_entity_poly.type
_entity_poly.pdbx_seq_one_letter_code
_entity_poly.pdbx_strand_id
1 'polypeptide(L)'
;MDKATWRVKESKNTYRATYSGDLQEALDKAKKDLERYQNNKDIAHWYWIRAKAEAAIKANERAINRANIFIQLAEKELKAGGKSD
;
A
#
# COMPACT_ATOMS: atom_id res chain seq x y z
N MET A 1 18.84 -34.39 4.30
CA MET A 1 17.56 -34.28 3.57
C MET A 1 17.25 -32.81 3.48
N ASP A 2 17.37 -32.22 2.29
CA ASP A 2 17.03 -30.82 2.07
C ASP A 2 15.54 -30.61 2.35
N LYS A 3 15.19 -29.58 3.12
CA LYS A 3 13.79 -29.27 3.44
C LYS A 3 13.01 -29.01 2.16
N ALA A 4 11.83 -29.61 2.01
CA ALA A 4 10.95 -29.32 0.89
C ALA A 4 10.64 -27.81 0.81
N THR A 5 10.69 -27.27 -0.40
CA THR A 5 10.37 -25.87 -0.69
C THR A 5 9.47 -25.78 -1.90
N TRP A 6 8.68 -24.72 -1.98
CA TRP A 6 7.81 -24.42 -3.10
C TRP A 6 8.00 -22.95 -3.48
N ARG A 7 7.86 -22.63 -4.76
CA ARG A 7 7.92 -21.27 -5.30
C ARG A 7 7.04 -21.18 -6.53
N VAL A 8 6.32 -20.08 -6.66
CA VAL A 8 5.61 -19.73 -7.89
C VAL A 8 6.26 -18.48 -8.46
N LYS A 9 6.62 -18.52 -9.73
CA LYS A 9 6.97 -17.32 -10.50
C LYS A 9 5.77 -16.92 -11.34
N GLU A 10 5.34 -15.68 -11.20
CA GLU A 10 4.31 -15.06 -12.01
C GLU A 10 4.97 -14.31 -13.19
N SER A 11 4.49 -14.56 -14.39
CA SER A 11 4.76 -13.79 -15.61
C SER A 11 3.44 -13.34 -16.21
N LYS A 12 3.46 -12.36 -17.12
CA LYS A 12 2.31 -11.55 -17.62
C LYS A 12 0.94 -12.25 -17.68
N ASN A 13 0.86 -13.55 -18.00
CA ASN A 13 -0.36 -14.37 -17.92
C ASN A 13 -0.07 -15.86 -17.57
N THR A 14 1.11 -16.19 -17.05
CA THR A 14 1.49 -17.58 -16.78
C THR A 14 2.10 -17.75 -15.40
N TYR A 15 1.77 -18.87 -14.76
CA TYR A 15 2.33 -19.28 -13.49
C TYR A 15 3.27 -20.46 -13.72
N ARG A 16 4.49 -20.36 -13.22
CA ARG A 16 5.44 -21.48 -13.20
C ARG A 16 5.73 -21.86 -11.76
N ALA A 17 5.24 -23.02 -11.35
CA ALA A 17 5.57 -23.60 -10.06
C ALA A 17 6.90 -24.35 -10.14
N THR A 18 7.73 -24.21 -9.11
CA THR A 18 8.97 -24.93 -8.90
C THR A 18 9.02 -25.39 -7.45
N TYR A 19 9.47 -26.62 -7.21
CA TYR A 19 9.60 -27.18 -5.87
C TYR A 19 10.93 -27.92 -5.72
N SER A 20 11.34 -28.18 -4.48
CA SER A 20 12.50 -29.00 -4.15
C SER A 20 12.08 -30.16 -3.24
N GLY A 21 12.73 -31.31 -3.41
CA GLY A 21 12.42 -32.52 -2.64
C GLY A 21 11.16 -33.22 -3.16
N ASP A 22 10.45 -33.88 -2.24
CA ASP A 22 9.22 -34.58 -2.56
C ASP A 22 8.04 -33.62 -2.80
N LEU A 23 7.21 -33.93 -3.79
CA LEU A 23 6.08 -33.09 -4.18
C LEU A 23 5.00 -33.04 -3.10
N GLN A 24 4.74 -34.16 -2.40
CA GLN A 24 3.75 -34.23 -1.33
C GLN A 24 4.20 -33.37 -0.14
N GLU A 25 5.48 -33.46 0.24
CA GLU A 25 6.05 -32.61 1.30
C GLU A 25 5.98 -31.10 0.93
N ALA A 26 6.30 -30.75 -0.32
CA ALA A 26 6.23 -29.37 -0.79
C ALA A 26 4.78 -28.84 -0.80
N LEU A 27 3.80 -29.69 -1.15
CA LEU A 27 2.38 -29.36 -1.15
C LEU A 27 1.85 -29.15 0.29
N ASP A 28 2.19 -30.04 1.22
CA ASP A 28 1.75 -29.93 2.60
C ASP A 28 2.35 -28.70 3.29
N LYS A 29 3.58 -28.35 2.93
CA LYS A 29 4.18 -27.08 3.32
C LYS A 29 3.42 -25.88 2.75
N ALA A 30 3.10 -25.90 1.46
CA ALA A 30 2.35 -24.80 0.82
C ALA A 30 0.98 -24.58 1.48
N LYS A 31 0.28 -25.65 1.87
CA LYS A 31 -0.99 -25.55 2.62
C LYS A 31 -0.80 -24.91 4.00
N LYS A 32 0.23 -25.30 4.76
CA LYS A 32 0.55 -24.69 6.06
C LYS A 32 0.93 -23.21 5.94
N ASP A 33 1.73 -22.88 4.94
CA ASP A 33 2.12 -21.50 4.66
C ASP A 33 0.89 -20.66 4.27
N LEU A 34 -0.04 -21.21 3.47
CA LEU A 34 -1.30 -20.56 3.13
C LEU A 34 -2.13 -20.24 4.38
N GLU A 35 -2.32 -21.21 5.27
CA GLU A 35 -3.02 -20.99 6.55
C GLU A 35 -2.33 -19.90 7.39
N ARG A 36 -1.00 -19.90 7.44
CA ARG A 36 -0.22 -18.88 8.15
C ARG A 36 -0.43 -17.49 7.55
N TYR A 37 -0.45 -17.37 6.21
CA TYR A 37 -0.67 -16.10 5.53
C TYR A 37 -2.10 -15.58 5.74
N GLN A 38 -3.10 -16.46 5.67
CA GLN A 38 -4.50 -16.11 5.93
C GLN A 38 -4.73 -15.66 7.37
N ASN A 39 -4.02 -16.27 8.33
CA ASN A 39 -4.13 -15.94 9.76
C ASN A 39 -3.05 -14.96 10.24
N ASN A 40 -2.41 -14.22 9.34
CA ASN A 40 -1.36 -13.28 9.71
C ASN A 40 -1.95 -12.10 10.50
N LYS A 41 -1.79 -12.14 11.83
CA LYS A 41 -2.31 -11.12 12.76
C LYS A 41 -1.72 -9.73 12.52
N ASP A 42 -0.53 -9.64 11.92
CA ASP A 42 0.13 -8.38 11.64
C ASP A 42 -0.53 -7.64 10.47
N ILE A 43 -1.31 -8.32 9.62
CA ILE A 43 -1.91 -7.68 8.43
C ILE A 43 -2.86 -6.55 8.84
N ALA A 44 -3.60 -6.72 9.94
CA ALA A 44 -4.49 -5.69 10.47
C ALA A 44 -3.73 -4.44 10.93
N HIS A 45 -2.56 -4.63 11.55
CA HIS A 45 -1.69 -3.53 11.95
C HIS A 45 -1.17 -2.76 10.73
N TRP A 46 -0.75 -3.46 9.67
CA TRP A 46 -0.30 -2.83 8.44
C TRP A 46 -1.41 -2.07 7.71
N TYR A 47 -2.64 -2.60 7.68
CA TYR A 47 -3.80 -1.86 7.17
C TYR A 47 -4.06 -0.57 7.93
N TRP A 48 -3.95 -0.62 9.26
CA TRP A 48 -4.11 0.57 10.09
C TRP A 48 -3.04 1.63 9.83
N ILE A 49 -1.76 1.22 9.74
CA ILE A 49 -0.66 2.13 9.38
C ILE A 49 -0.92 2.78 8.01
N ARG A 50 -1.30 1.97 7.02
CA ARG A 50 -1.61 2.45 5.67
C ARG A 50 -2.71 3.50 5.69
N ALA A 51 -3.83 3.23 6.37
CA ALA A 51 -4.94 4.17 6.48
C ALA A 51 -4.53 5.48 7.16
N LYS A 52 -3.70 5.40 8.21
CA LYS A 52 -3.18 6.58 8.91
C LYS A 52 -2.27 7.42 8.01
N ALA A 53 -1.41 6.77 7.22
CA ALA A 53 -0.54 7.44 6.26
C ALA A 53 -1.35 8.12 5.14
N GLU A 54 -2.32 7.42 4.54
CA GLU A 54 -3.22 7.99 3.52
C GLU A 54 -3.99 9.21 4.05
N ALA A 55 -4.48 9.15 5.29
CA ALA A 55 -5.16 10.27 5.93
C ALA A 55 -4.25 11.49 6.12
N ALA A 56 -3.00 11.27 6.55
CA ALA A 56 -2.01 12.34 6.72
C ALA A 56 -1.66 13.01 5.39
N ILE A 57 -1.44 12.22 4.33
CA ILE A 57 -1.17 12.72 2.97
C ILE A 57 -2.34 13.60 2.50
N LYS A 58 -3.58 13.09 2.61
CA LYS A 58 -4.78 13.82 2.20
C LYS A 58 -4.99 15.12 3.00
N ALA A 59 -4.65 15.13 4.28
CA ALA A 59 -4.70 16.34 5.10
C ALA A 59 -3.70 17.40 4.62
N ASN A 60 -2.48 16.98 4.26
CA ASN A 60 -1.47 17.87 3.70
C ASN A 60 -1.88 18.43 2.33
N GLU A 61 -2.39 17.58 1.42
CA GLU A 61 -2.92 18.02 0.13
C GLU A 61 -4.03 19.07 0.26
N ARG A 62 -4.94 18.88 1.23
CA ARG A 62 -5.98 19.88 1.54
C ARG A 62 -5.38 21.19 2.07
N ALA A 63 -4.34 21.12 2.89
CA ALA A 63 -3.65 22.32 3.39
C ALA A 63 -3.01 23.10 2.24
N ILE A 64 -2.31 22.41 1.34
CA ILE A 64 -1.72 22.98 0.12
C ILE A 64 -2.79 23.64 -0.74
N ASN A 65 -3.91 22.96 -1.00
CA ASN A 65 -4.98 23.52 -1.83
C ASN A 65 -5.58 24.79 -1.22
N ARG A 66 -5.84 24.81 0.09
CA ARG A 66 -6.35 26.00 0.78
C ARG A 66 -5.37 27.17 0.72
N ALA A 67 -4.08 26.90 0.93
CA ALA A 67 -3.04 27.91 0.80
C ALA A 67 -2.99 28.49 -0.62
N ASN A 68 -3.03 27.63 -1.64
CA ASN A 68 -3.07 28.07 -3.04
C ASN A 68 -4.29 28.94 -3.35
N ILE A 69 -5.49 28.53 -2.93
CA ILE A 69 -6.71 29.31 -3.11
C ILE A 69 -6.58 30.67 -2.43
N PHE A 70 -6.10 30.70 -1.19
CA PHE A 70 -5.91 31.94 -0.45
C PHE A 70 -4.93 32.88 -1.16
N ILE A 71 -3.77 32.36 -1.60
CA ILE A 71 -2.78 33.14 -2.35
C ILE A 71 -3.41 33.74 -3.61
N GLN A 72 -4.14 32.94 -4.40
CA GLN A 72 -4.79 33.44 -5.62
C GLN A 72 -5.81 34.56 -5.33
N LEU A 73 -6.58 34.44 -4.25
CA LEU A 73 -7.54 35.46 -3.84
C LEU A 73 -6.82 36.73 -3.37
N ALA A 74 -5.83 36.60 -2.50
CA ALA A 74 -5.05 37.72 -1.97
C ALA A 74 -4.30 38.47 -3.09
N GLU A 75 -3.69 37.76 -4.02
CA GLU A 75 -3.02 38.36 -5.19
C GLU A 75 -4.02 39.14 -6.07
N LYS A 76 -5.24 38.62 -6.23
CA LYS A 76 -6.29 39.28 -7.00
C LYS A 76 -6.77 40.57 -6.30
N GLU A 77 -6.96 40.52 -4.99
CA GLU A 77 -7.35 41.69 -4.18
C GLU A 77 -6.29 42.79 -4.17
N LEU A 78 -5.01 42.42 -4.04
CA LEU A 78 -3.90 43.36 -4.12
C LEU A 78 -3.83 44.05 -5.50
N LYS A 79 -4.04 43.31 -6.58
CA LYS A 79 -4.12 43.88 -7.95
C LYS A 79 -5.33 44.80 -8.15
N ALA A 80 -6.42 44.58 -7.42
CA ALA A 80 -7.63 45.40 -7.48
C ALA A 80 -7.53 46.71 -6.67
N GLY A 81 -6.36 47.01 -6.08
CA GLY A 81 -6.12 48.26 -5.34
C GLY A 81 -6.44 48.18 -3.85
N GLY A 82 -6.52 46.97 -3.28
CA GLY A 82 -6.48 46.74 -1.84
C GLY A 82 -7.42 47.62 -1.02
N LYS A 83 -8.72 47.58 -1.30
CA LYS A 83 -9.73 48.06 -0.37
C LYS A 83 -10.44 46.87 0.25
N SER A 84 -10.08 46.60 1.49
CA SER A 84 -10.85 45.80 2.43
C SER A 84 -11.73 46.77 3.23
N ASP A 85 -13.03 46.51 3.31
CA ASP A 85 -13.92 47.14 4.31
C ASP A 85 -13.53 46.71 5.75
#